data_AF-A0A1H5C776-F1
#
_entry.id   AF-A0A1H5C776-F1
#
_cell.length_a   1.000
_cell.length_b   1.000
_cell.length_c   1.000
_cell.angle_alpha   90.00
_cell.angle_beta   90.00
_cell.angle_gamma   90.00
#
_symmetry.space_group_name_H-M   'P 1'
#
loop_
_entity.id
_entity.type
_entity.pdbx_description
1 polymer ?
#
loop_
_entity_poly.entity_id
_entity_poly.type
_entity_poly.pdbx_seq_one_letter_code
_entity_poly.pdbx_strand_id
1 'polypeptide(L)'
;MHTTEHDWITTPITADILRGALDLEHTAHGVLPHRLPAWARAQYADGQLAMAEAQPSGVRLVFRTPATAVELDTLPTKRVYAGAPPRPDGVYDLLVDGRLAGQSVVTGGNTLAIDLATGTAESHPGPVGTLRFCDLPGAVKTVEIWLPHNETTELVALRTDAPIEPIPDQGRKVWLHHGSSISHGSDAASPTGIWPVLAASLGGVELINLGLGGSALLDPFTARTMRDTPADLISIKIGINLVNADLMRLRAFTPAVHGFLDTIREGHPTTPLLVVSAILCPIHENTPGPAAFDMSALSAGKLRFQATGDPAERAAGKLTLRVIREELSRIVKQRAADDPHLHYLDGLDLYGEADADELPLPDELHPDAATHRRIGERFAALAFADGGPFGHHSA
;
A
#
# COMPACT_ATOMS: atom_id res chain seq x y z
N MET A 1 7.70 38.34 -13.13
CA MET A 1 7.00 37.04 -13.20
C MET A 1 5.86 37.20 -14.18
N HIS A 2 6.00 36.71 -15.41
CA HIS A 2 4.85 36.55 -16.28
C HIS A 2 4.10 35.32 -15.78
N THR A 3 3.00 35.53 -15.06
CA THR A 3 1.99 34.48 -14.89
C THR A 3 1.34 34.30 -16.26
N THR A 4 1.70 33.24 -16.97
CA THR A 4 0.99 32.83 -18.18
C THR A 4 -0.47 32.59 -17.77
N GLU A 5 -1.41 33.37 -18.32
CA GLU A 5 -2.82 33.09 -18.14
C GLU A 5 -3.15 31.81 -18.92
N HIS A 6 -3.61 30.78 -18.21
CA HIS A 6 -4.11 29.55 -18.82
C HIS A 6 -5.64 29.62 -18.85
N ASP A 7 -6.25 29.27 -19.99
CA ASP A 7 -7.67 28.97 -20.07
C ASP A 7 -7.92 27.59 -19.47
N TRP A 8 -8.40 27.54 -18.22
CA TRP A 8 -8.58 26.29 -17.48
C TRP A 8 -9.85 25.54 -17.87
N ILE A 9 -9.69 24.23 -18.12
CA ILE A 9 -10.77 23.27 -18.28
C ILE A 9 -10.87 22.44 -17.01
N THR A 10 -11.99 22.53 -16.30
CA THR A 10 -12.28 21.66 -15.15
C THR A 10 -12.85 20.33 -15.65
N THR A 11 -12.21 19.23 -15.29
CA THR A 11 -12.67 17.88 -15.64
C THR A 11 -13.18 17.14 -14.40
N PRO A 12 -14.37 16.50 -14.46
CA PRO A 12 -14.84 15.64 -13.38
C PRO A 12 -13.89 14.48 -13.10
N ILE A 13 -13.67 14.17 -11.83
CA ILE A 13 -12.87 13.02 -11.41
C ILE A 13 -13.79 11.81 -11.30
N THR A 14 -13.64 10.87 -12.22
CA THR A 14 -14.44 9.63 -12.31
C THR A 14 -13.54 8.39 -12.27
N ALA A 15 -14.16 7.21 -12.15
CA ALA A 15 -13.47 5.93 -12.22
C ALA A 15 -12.76 5.67 -13.57
N ASP A 16 -13.08 6.42 -14.64
CA ASP A 16 -12.46 6.25 -15.96
C ASP A 16 -11.01 6.73 -15.97
N ILE A 17 -10.69 7.73 -15.15
CA ILE A 17 -9.35 8.31 -15.01
C ILE A 17 -8.69 7.97 -13.67
N LEU A 18 -9.40 7.34 -12.73
CA LEU A 18 -8.86 6.95 -11.44
C LEU A 18 -8.53 5.45 -11.43
N ARG A 19 -7.26 5.11 -11.19
CA ARG A 19 -6.77 3.73 -11.18
C ARG A 19 -6.36 3.32 -9.76
N GLY A 20 -6.62 2.06 -9.40
CA GLY A 20 -6.18 1.44 -8.13
C GLY A 20 -7.15 1.57 -6.95
N ALA A 21 -8.23 2.37 -7.08
CA ALA A 21 -9.31 2.42 -6.10
C ALA A 21 -10.40 1.37 -6.42
N LEU A 22 -11.04 0.81 -5.39
CA LEU A 22 -12.14 -0.15 -5.53
C LEU A 22 -13.53 0.48 -5.35
N ASP A 23 -13.58 1.67 -4.76
CA ASP A 23 -14.81 2.44 -4.57
C ASP A 23 -14.46 3.94 -4.59
N LEU A 24 -15.43 4.76 -4.97
CA LEU A 24 -15.28 6.21 -5.09
C LEU A 24 -16.47 6.90 -4.41
N GLU A 25 -16.25 7.38 -3.21
CA GLU A 25 -17.27 8.02 -2.40
C GLU A 25 -17.43 9.49 -2.78
N HIS A 26 -18.66 9.95 -2.97
CA HIS A 26 -18.94 11.38 -3.15
C HIS A 26 -19.05 12.07 -1.80
N THR A 27 -18.22 13.08 -1.57
CA THR A 27 -18.19 13.86 -0.33
C THR A 27 -18.78 15.26 -0.55
N ALA A 28 -18.83 16.07 0.52
CA ALA A 28 -19.22 17.47 0.41
C ALA A 28 -18.21 18.32 -0.40
N HIS A 29 -16.96 17.86 -0.53
CA HIS A 29 -15.88 18.60 -1.17
C HIS A 29 -15.51 18.06 -2.56
N GLY A 30 -15.74 16.77 -2.83
CA GLY A 30 -15.37 16.14 -4.09
C GLY A 30 -15.58 14.64 -4.03
N VAL A 31 -14.52 13.88 -4.30
CA VAL A 31 -14.54 12.41 -4.24
C VAL A 31 -13.41 11.84 -3.38
N LEU A 32 -13.70 10.79 -2.63
CA LEU A 32 -12.73 10.06 -1.81
C LEU A 32 -12.52 8.65 -2.38
N PRO A 33 -11.33 8.32 -2.92
CA PRO A 33 -10.99 6.96 -3.29
C PRO A 33 -10.89 6.05 -2.07
N HIS A 34 -11.53 4.89 -2.14
CA HIS A 34 -11.40 3.82 -1.17
C HIS A 34 -10.74 2.60 -1.79
N ARG A 35 -9.87 1.96 -1.02
CA ARG A 35 -9.23 0.70 -1.42
C ARG A 35 -10.01 -0.53 -0.93
N LEU A 36 -11.08 -0.34 -0.16
CA LEU A 36 -12.07 -1.38 0.15
C LEU A 36 -13.48 -0.95 -0.33
N PRO A 37 -14.29 -1.88 -0.85
CA PRO A 37 -15.65 -1.56 -1.27
C PRO A 37 -16.55 -1.25 -0.07
N ALA A 38 -17.57 -0.40 -0.28
CA ALA A 38 -18.51 0.01 0.78
C ALA A 38 -19.07 -1.13 1.65
N TRP A 39 -19.37 -2.30 1.06
CA TRP A 39 -19.88 -3.45 1.81
C TRP A 39 -18.86 -4.04 2.78
N ALA A 40 -17.56 -3.96 2.47
CA ALA A 40 -16.49 -4.40 3.35
C ALA A 40 -16.26 -3.37 4.46
N ARG A 41 -16.34 -2.08 4.11
CA ARG A 41 -16.28 -0.96 5.07
C ARG A 41 -17.37 -1.05 6.15
N ALA A 42 -18.52 -1.61 5.83
CA ALA A 42 -19.61 -1.87 6.78
C ALA A 42 -19.35 -3.03 7.78
N GLN A 43 -18.25 -3.78 7.67
CA GLN A 43 -17.96 -4.96 8.51
C GLN A 43 -16.91 -4.73 9.60
N TYR A 44 -16.38 -3.53 9.73
CA TYR A 44 -15.45 -3.17 10.81
C TYR A 44 -15.80 -1.79 11.39
N ALA A 45 -15.32 -1.57 12.61
CA ALA A 45 -15.32 -0.27 13.27
C ALA A 45 -13.90 0.15 13.71
N ASP A 46 -12.88 -0.58 13.26
CA ASP A 46 -11.48 -0.32 13.58
C ASP A 46 -11.00 0.95 12.88
N GLY A 47 -10.61 1.95 13.68
CA GLY A 47 -10.13 3.24 13.16
C GLY A 47 -8.81 3.14 12.39
N GLN A 48 -7.95 2.18 12.75
CA GLN A 48 -6.69 1.95 12.05
C GLN A 48 -6.94 1.46 10.62
N LEU A 49 -7.84 0.49 10.44
CA LEU A 49 -8.25 0.00 9.14
C LEU A 49 -9.00 1.07 8.33
N ALA A 50 -9.95 1.79 8.94
CA ALA A 50 -10.69 2.88 8.28
C ALA A 50 -9.75 3.94 7.71
N MET A 51 -8.72 4.30 8.48
CA MET A 51 -7.68 5.21 8.03
C MET A 51 -6.84 4.61 6.89
N ALA A 52 -6.35 3.38 7.06
CA ALA A 52 -5.47 2.75 6.09
C ALA A 52 -6.14 2.54 4.73
N GLU A 53 -7.39 2.10 4.68
CA GLU A 53 -8.07 1.84 3.40
C GLU A 53 -8.42 3.13 2.63
N ALA A 54 -8.70 4.22 3.34
CA ALA A 54 -8.98 5.54 2.77
C ALA A 54 -7.70 6.31 2.35
N GLN A 55 -6.51 5.82 2.70
CA GLN A 55 -5.24 6.34 2.19
C GLN A 55 -4.98 5.77 0.79
N PRO A 56 -4.72 6.61 -0.23
CA PRO A 56 -4.70 6.22 -1.64
C PRO A 56 -3.36 5.57 -2.06
N SER A 57 -2.80 4.69 -1.22
CA SER A 57 -1.56 3.97 -1.55
C SER A 57 -1.72 3.13 -2.83
N GLY A 58 -0.94 3.47 -3.85
CA GLY A 58 -1.01 2.85 -5.18
C GLY A 58 -2.11 3.39 -6.10
N VAL A 59 -2.91 4.35 -5.64
CA VAL A 59 -3.98 4.99 -6.42
C VAL A 59 -3.44 6.20 -7.17
N ARG A 60 -3.95 6.44 -8.38
CA ARG A 60 -3.48 7.52 -9.25
C ARG A 60 -4.51 7.97 -10.26
N LEU A 61 -4.42 9.23 -10.67
CA LEU A 61 -5.13 9.75 -11.84
C LEU A 61 -4.32 9.44 -13.10
N VAL A 62 -4.98 9.03 -14.18
CA VAL A 62 -4.36 8.62 -15.44
C VAL A 62 -5.18 9.13 -16.62
N PHE A 63 -4.57 9.93 -17.49
CA PHE A 63 -5.23 10.49 -18.67
C PHE A 63 -4.22 10.90 -19.75
N ARG A 64 -4.70 11.06 -20.99
CA ARG A 64 -3.92 11.64 -22.10
C ARG A 64 -4.30 13.09 -22.30
N THR A 65 -3.31 13.94 -22.58
CA THR A 65 -3.55 15.36 -22.85
C THR A 65 -2.36 16.04 -23.53
N PRO A 66 -2.57 17.05 -24.39
CA PRO A 66 -1.54 17.99 -24.80
C PRO A 66 -1.29 19.11 -23.77
N ALA A 67 -1.99 19.13 -22.63
CA ALA A 67 -1.91 20.20 -21.62
C ALA A 67 -0.47 20.48 -21.16
N THR A 68 -0.10 21.75 -21.12
CA THR A 68 1.21 22.20 -20.62
C THR A 68 1.16 22.55 -19.12
N ALA A 69 -0.04 22.69 -18.58
CA ALA A 69 -0.27 22.88 -17.16
C ALA A 69 -1.42 22.02 -16.63
N VAL A 70 -1.24 21.48 -15.43
CA VAL A 70 -2.20 20.65 -14.71
C VAL A 70 -2.29 21.14 -13.26
N GLU A 71 -3.51 21.32 -12.77
CA GLU A 71 -3.79 21.55 -11.36
C GLU A 71 -4.70 20.47 -10.80
N LEU A 72 -4.45 20.12 -9.54
CA LEU A 72 -5.33 19.25 -8.78
C LEU A 72 -5.59 19.87 -7.41
N ASP A 73 -6.85 20.16 -7.14
CA ASP A 73 -7.30 20.55 -5.81
C ASP A 73 -7.54 19.30 -4.98
N THR A 74 -7.01 19.31 -3.75
CA THR A 74 -7.19 18.21 -2.80
C THR A 74 -7.47 18.74 -1.41
N LEU A 75 -8.18 17.93 -0.63
CA LEU A 75 -8.32 18.12 0.81
C LEU A 75 -7.67 16.91 1.50
N PRO A 76 -6.35 16.95 1.77
CA PRO A 76 -5.70 15.88 2.49
C PRO A 76 -6.09 15.90 3.98
N THR A 77 -6.10 14.76 4.63
CA THR A 77 -6.18 14.64 6.10
C THR A 77 -4.86 14.07 6.62
N LYS A 78 -4.13 14.92 7.33
CA LYS A 78 -2.78 14.66 7.82
C LYS A 78 -2.80 14.20 9.26
N ARG A 79 -1.83 13.38 9.67
CA ARG A 79 -1.75 12.85 11.03
C ARG A 79 -0.71 13.59 11.85
N VAL A 80 -1.09 13.99 13.05
CA VAL A 80 -0.20 14.59 14.03
C VAL A 80 -0.28 13.77 15.32
N TYR A 81 0.84 13.23 15.77
CA TYR A 81 0.89 12.50 17.04
C TYR A 81 1.30 13.47 18.15
N ALA A 82 0.50 13.55 19.22
CA ALA A 82 0.80 14.40 20.37
C ALA A 82 2.16 14.02 20.98
N GLY A 83 3.07 14.99 21.08
CA GLY A 83 4.41 14.80 21.64
C GLY A 83 5.43 14.14 20.72
N ALA A 84 5.08 13.81 19.47
CA ALA A 84 6.02 13.29 18.47
C ALA A 84 6.40 14.37 17.44
N PRO A 85 7.54 14.20 16.73
CA PRO A 85 7.88 15.06 15.60
C PRO A 85 6.78 15.08 14.53
N PRO A 86 6.62 16.19 13.78
CA PRO A 86 5.67 16.25 12.68
C PRO A 86 6.01 15.20 11.63
N ARG A 87 4.97 14.54 11.11
CA ARG A 87 5.10 13.66 9.95
C ARG A 87 5.35 14.50 8.69
N PRO A 88 6.13 13.99 7.72
CA PRO A 88 6.26 14.67 6.44
C PRO A 88 4.91 14.70 5.71
N ASP A 89 4.68 15.80 4.99
CA ASP A 89 3.53 15.94 4.10
C ASP A 89 3.51 14.84 3.02
N GLY A 90 2.32 14.51 2.57
CA GLY A 90 2.07 13.63 1.44
C GLY A 90 2.64 14.22 0.14
N VAL A 91 3.43 13.42 -0.55
CA VAL A 91 4.02 13.76 -1.86
C VAL A 91 3.12 13.23 -2.97
N TYR A 92 2.91 14.07 -3.98
CA TYR A 92 2.27 13.73 -5.25
C TYR A 92 3.36 13.63 -6.31
N ASP A 93 3.47 12.47 -6.96
CA ASP A 93 4.40 12.27 -8.08
C ASP A 93 3.66 12.43 -9.41
N LEU A 94 4.16 13.32 -10.27
CA LEU A 94 3.71 13.47 -11.65
C LEU A 94 4.62 12.67 -12.56
N LEU A 95 4.05 11.70 -13.27
CA LEU A 95 4.71 10.98 -14.35
C LEU A 95 4.18 11.45 -15.70
N VAL A 96 5.09 11.65 -16.65
CA VAL A 96 4.80 11.89 -18.07
C VAL A 96 5.40 10.72 -18.86
N ASP A 97 4.56 9.98 -19.57
CA ASP A 97 4.94 8.80 -20.34
C ASP A 97 5.80 7.81 -19.53
N GLY A 98 5.39 7.56 -18.28
CA GLY A 98 6.06 6.65 -17.34
C GLY A 98 7.33 7.21 -16.67
N ARG A 99 7.70 8.47 -16.92
CA ARG A 99 8.91 9.10 -16.36
C ARG A 99 8.53 10.19 -15.36
N LEU A 100 9.17 10.20 -14.19
CA LEU A 100 8.97 11.26 -13.19
C LEU A 100 9.29 12.63 -13.81
N ALA A 101 8.30 13.51 -13.83
CA ALA A 101 8.37 14.85 -14.42
C ALA A 101 8.22 15.96 -13.37
N GLY A 102 7.66 15.65 -12.20
CA GLY A 102 7.53 16.60 -11.10
C GLY A 102 7.09 15.93 -9.81
N GLN A 103 7.34 16.62 -8.70
CA GLN A 103 6.82 16.26 -7.39
C GLN A 103 6.27 17.52 -6.73
N SER A 104 5.16 17.39 -6.01
CA SER A 104 4.58 18.48 -5.24
C SER A 104 3.99 17.97 -3.94
N VAL A 105 3.77 18.88 -3.00
CA VAL A 105 3.04 18.64 -1.76
C VAL A 105 1.86 19.60 -1.68
N VAL A 106 0.86 19.27 -0.88
CA VAL A 106 -0.26 20.16 -0.57
C VAL A 106 -0.17 20.53 0.91
N THR A 107 0.06 21.80 1.21
CA THR A 107 0.29 22.28 2.58
C THR A 107 -1.00 22.44 3.39
N GLY A 108 -2.14 22.69 2.72
CA GLY A 108 -3.48 22.73 3.33
C GLY A 108 -3.98 21.36 3.80
N GLY A 109 -5.27 21.27 4.09
CA GLY A 109 -5.92 20.04 4.52
C GLY A 109 -6.32 19.97 5.99
N ASN A 110 -7.10 18.95 6.30
CA ASN A 110 -7.50 18.60 7.67
C ASN A 110 -6.31 18.01 8.43
N THR A 111 -6.38 18.08 9.75
CA THR A 111 -5.44 17.40 10.66
C THR A 111 -6.19 16.48 11.60
N LEU A 112 -5.73 15.25 11.74
CA LEU A 112 -6.14 14.29 12.75
C LEU A 112 -5.06 14.25 13.84
N ALA A 113 -5.33 14.90 14.97
CA ALA A 113 -4.46 14.89 16.14
C ALA A 113 -4.73 13.61 16.95
N ILE A 114 -3.71 12.76 17.10
CA ILE A 114 -3.80 11.46 17.76
C ILE A 114 -2.94 11.49 19.04
N ASP A 115 -3.56 11.20 20.17
CA ASP A 115 -2.87 10.98 21.44
C ASP A 115 -2.74 9.47 21.69
N LEU A 116 -1.52 8.97 21.54
CA LEU A 116 -1.21 7.55 21.74
C LEU A 116 -1.33 7.10 23.19
N ALA A 117 -1.23 8.00 24.16
CA ALA A 117 -1.33 7.67 25.58
C ALA A 117 -2.78 7.51 26.03
N THR A 118 -3.68 8.34 25.50
CA THR A 118 -5.12 8.28 25.82
C THR A 118 -5.95 7.50 24.78
N GLY A 119 -5.37 7.21 23.61
CA GLY A 119 -6.05 6.56 22.49
C GLY A 119 -7.10 7.46 21.83
N THR A 120 -7.05 8.77 22.07
CA THR A 120 -8.02 9.73 21.52
C THR A 120 -7.56 10.30 20.19
N ALA A 121 -8.50 10.66 19.33
CA ALA A 121 -8.25 11.32 18.05
C ALA A 121 -9.21 12.50 17.88
N GLU A 122 -8.68 13.67 17.50
CA GLU A 122 -9.46 14.89 17.25
C GLU A 122 -9.21 15.38 15.82
N SER A 123 -10.29 15.72 15.11
CA SER A 123 -10.22 16.21 13.74
C SER A 123 -10.33 17.73 13.71
N HIS A 124 -9.37 18.38 13.07
CA HIS A 124 -9.34 19.81 12.82
C HIS A 124 -9.48 20.06 11.32
N PRO A 125 -10.56 20.73 10.87
CA PRO A 125 -10.74 21.01 9.45
C PRO A 125 -9.74 22.06 8.96
N GLY A 126 -9.34 21.94 7.69
CA GLY A 126 -8.49 22.92 7.03
C GLY A 126 -8.93 23.22 5.60
N PRO A 127 -8.25 24.16 4.91
CA PRO A 127 -8.64 24.56 3.57
C PRO A 127 -8.22 23.51 2.53
N VAL A 128 -8.98 23.44 1.43
CA VAL A 128 -8.54 22.80 0.18
C VAL A 128 -7.25 23.45 -0.29
N GLY A 129 -6.30 22.66 -0.76
CA GLY A 129 -5.06 23.14 -1.37
C GLY A 129 -4.91 22.68 -2.82
N THR A 130 -4.23 23.48 -3.62
CA THR A 130 -3.99 23.22 -5.04
C THR A 130 -2.53 22.81 -5.26
N LEU A 131 -2.30 21.65 -5.86
CA LEU A 131 -1.02 21.35 -6.50
C LEU A 131 -1.05 21.80 -7.95
N ARG A 132 0.07 22.32 -8.45
CA ARG A 132 0.21 22.82 -9.82
C ARG A 132 1.50 22.29 -10.44
N PHE A 133 1.36 21.68 -11.62
CA PHE A 133 2.47 21.30 -12.48
C PHE A 133 2.40 22.14 -13.77
N CYS A 134 3.48 22.86 -14.08
CA CYS A 134 3.60 23.71 -15.27
C CYS A 134 4.73 23.20 -16.17
N ASP A 135 4.92 23.86 -17.31
CA ASP A 135 6.03 23.61 -18.25
C ASP A 135 6.09 22.16 -18.76
N LEU A 136 4.93 21.49 -18.84
CA LEU A 136 4.83 20.14 -19.39
C LEU A 136 4.92 20.18 -20.93
N PRO A 137 5.41 19.13 -21.60
CA PRO A 137 5.49 19.10 -23.05
C PRO A 137 4.11 19.26 -23.72
N GLY A 138 3.97 20.17 -24.68
CA GLY A 138 2.69 20.42 -25.38
C GLY A 138 2.23 19.32 -26.35
N ALA A 139 3.02 18.26 -26.54
CA ALA A 139 2.60 17.08 -27.29
C ALA A 139 1.60 16.24 -26.50
N VAL A 140 0.76 15.47 -27.21
CA VAL A 140 -0.12 14.49 -26.56
C VAL A 140 0.75 13.46 -25.83
N LYS A 141 0.56 13.37 -24.52
CA LYS A 141 1.30 12.51 -23.60
C LYS A 141 0.36 11.84 -22.61
N THR A 142 0.81 10.76 -22.01
CA THR A 142 0.17 10.15 -20.85
C THR A 142 0.64 10.87 -19.59
N VAL A 143 -0.30 11.34 -18.79
CA VAL A 143 -0.07 11.92 -17.47
C VAL A 143 -0.57 10.96 -16.41
N GLU A 144 0.27 10.65 -15.44
CA GLU A 144 -0.12 9.96 -14.20
C GLU A 144 0.17 10.86 -12.99
N ILE A 145 -0.81 11.06 -12.12
CA ILE A 145 -0.63 11.74 -10.83
C ILE A 145 -0.83 10.70 -9.73
N TRP A 146 0.27 10.24 -9.14
CA TRP A 146 0.26 9.28 -8.05
C TRP A 146 -0.04 9.99 -6.73
N LEU A 147 -1.03 9.47 -6.01
CA LEU A 147 -1.55 10.06 -4.79
C LEU A 147 -0.71 9.63 -3.56
N PRO A 148 -0.63 10.46 -2.50
CA PRO A 148 0.20 10.18 -1.35
C PRO A 148 -0.29 8.95 -0.59
N HIS A 149 0.61 8.00 -0.30
CA HIS A 149 0.26 6.79 0.43
C HIS A 149 0.02 7.03 1.94
N ASN A 150 0.43 8.17 2.49
CA ASN A 150 0.51 8.43 3.94
C ASN A 150 -0.57 9.40 4.47
N GLU A 151 -1.47 9.87 3.62
CA GLU A 151 -2.54 10.83 3.95
C GLU A 151 -3.85 10.36 3.31
N THR A 152 -4.98 10.55 3.98
CA THR A 152 -6.28 10.39 3.31
C THR A 152 -6.47 11.58 2.38
N THR A 153 -6.86 11.39 1.13
CA THR A 153 -6.91 12.48 0.15
C THR A 153 -8.27 12.52 -0.55
N GLU A 154 -9.08 13.52 -0.22
CA GLU A 154 -10.23 13.86 -1.06
C GLU A 154 -9.74 14.65 -2.29
N LEU A 155 -10.23 14.25 -3.46
CA LEU A 155 -9.95 14.88 -4.75
C LEU A 155 -11.10 15.84 -5.07
N VAL A 156 -10.80 17.13 -5.18
CA VAL A 156 -11.81 18.19 -5.28
C VAL A 156 -12.05 18.59 -6.73
N ALA A 157 -11.00 18.94 -7.48
CA ALA A 157 -11.10 19.35 -8.87
C ALA A 157 -9.80 19.13 -9.63
N LEU A 158 -9.90 18.59 -10.85
CA LEU A 158 -8.80 18.48 -11.80
C LEU A 158 -8.97 19.58 -12.87
N ARG A 159 -7.94 20.40 -13.07
CA ARG A 159 -7.92 21.43 -14.13
C ARG A 159 -6.72 21.28 -15.03
N THR A 160 -6.93 21.46 -16.32
CA THR A 160 -5.88 21.41 -17.34
C THR A 160 -6.06 22.55 -18.33
N ASP A 161 -4.99 23.03 -18.94
CA ASP A 161 -5.04 24.09 -19.97
C ASP A 161 -5.33 23.54 -21.39
N ALA A 162 -5.56 22.23 -21.49
CA ALA A 162 -6.07 21.56 -22.68
C ALA A 162 -6.94 20.34 -22.28
N PRO A 163 -7.84 19.84 -23.15
CA PRO A 163 -8.71 18.71 -22.84
C PRO A 163 -7.94 17.45 -22.43
N ILE A 164 -8.58 16.59 -21.64
CA ILE A 164 -8.06 15.27 -21.29
C ILE A 164 -8.94 14.17 -21.84
N GLU A 165 -8.35 13.01 -22.09
CA GLU A 165 -9.04 11.78 -22.49
C GLU A 165 -8.64 10.63 -21.57
N PRO A 166 -9.57 9.77 -21.13
CA PRO A 166 -9.23 8.52 -20.45
C PRO A 166 -8.29 7.66 -21.31
N ILE A 167 -7.43 6.87 -20.66
CA ILE A 167 -6.57 5.92 -21.37
C ILE A 167 -7.36 4.65 -21.67
N PRO A 168 -7.47 4.24 -22.95
CA PRO A 168 -8.03 2.95 -23.31
C PRO A 168 -7.24 1.83 -22.62
N ASP A 169 -7.91 0.74 -22.28
CA ASP A 169 -7.22 -0.46 -21.77
C ASP A 169 -6.13 -0.89 -22.76
N GLN A 170 -4.88 -0.93 -22.28
CA GLN A 170 -3.71 -1.31 -23.07
C GLN A 170 -3.38 -2.79 -22.95
N GLY A 171 -4.24 -3.58 -22.28
CA GLY A 171 -4.06 -5.02 -22.09
C GLY A 171 -2.97 -5.37 -21.08
N ARG A 172 -2.59 -4.42 -20.20
CA ARG A 172 -1.68 -4.71 -19.09
C ARG A 172 -2.38 -5.61 -18.08
N LYS A 173 -1.69 -6.67 -17.66
CA LYS A 173 -2.20 -7.55 -16.60
C LYS A 173 -2.42 -6.76 -15.32
N VAL A 174 -3.52 -7.02 -14.63
CA VAL A 174 -3.83 -6.46 -13.31
C VAL A 174 -3.21 -7.33 -12.22
N TRP A 175 -2.33 -6.74 -11.42
CA TRP A 175 -1.78 -7.32 -10.22
C TRP A 175 -2.49 -6.79 -8.98
N LEU A 176 -3.23 -7.67 -8.32
CA LEU A 176 -3.86 -7.41 -7.03
C LEU A 176 -2.95 -7.87 -5.89
N HIS A 177 -2.47 -6.92 -5.09
CA HIS A 177 -1.57 -7.19 -3.98
C HIS A 177 -2.24 -6.90 -2.64
N HIS A 178 -2.21 -7.82 -1.67
CA HIS A 178 -2.56 -7.55 -0.28
C HIS A 178 -1.33 -7.66 0.63
N GLY A 179 -1.22 -6.78 1.62
CA GLY A 179 -0.14 -6.82 2.60
C GLY A 179 -0.29 -5.80 3.71
N SER A 180 0.78 -5.63 4.50
CA SER A 180 0.82 -4.79 5.70
C SER A 180 1.22 -3.33 5.43
N SER A 181 1.64 -2.59 6.47
CA SER A 181 2.25 -1.26 6.39
C SER A 181 3.45 -1.18 5.44
N ILE A 182 4.19 -2.28 5.31
CA ILE A 182 5.31 -2.38 4.38
C ILE A 182 4.82 -2.33 2.93
N SER A 183 3.72 -3.02 2.59
CA SER A 183 3.09 -2.94 1.27
C SER A 183 2.33 -1.64 1.06
N HIS A 184 1.85 -1.04 2.14
CA HIS A 184 1.23 0.27 2.13
C HIS A 184 2.21 1.40 1.76
N GLY A 185 3.48 1.25 2.10
CA GLY A 185 4.52 2.24 1.80
C GLY A 185 5.05 3.01 3.01
N SER A 186 4.84 2.54 4.24
CA SER A 186 5.40 3.19 5.43
C SER A 186 6.90 3.46 5.25
N ASP A 187 7.28 4.73 5.47
CA ASP A 187 8.64 5.26 5.38
C ASP A 187 9.31 5.21 3.99
N ALA A 188 8.52 4.96 2.94
CA ALA A 188 8.91 5.28 1.57
C ALA A 188 8.95 6.81 1.36
N ALA A 189 9.85 7.26 0.47
CA ALA A 189 10.05 8.68 0.21
C ALA A 189 8.91 9.33 -0.63
N SER A 190 8.23 8.56 -1.48
CA SER A 190 7.21 9.06 -2.41
C SER A 190 6.27 7.92 -2.84
N PRO A 191 5.08 8.22 -3.40
CA PRO A 191 4.14 7.18 -3.80
C PRO A 191 4.64 6.28 -4.93
N THR A 192 5.49 6.76 -5.85
CA THR A 192 6.11 5.88 -6.87
C THR A 192 7.30 5.08 -6.35
N GLY A 193 7.82 5.45 -5.18
CA GLY A 193 8.91 4.76 -4.50
C GLY A 193 8.47 3.61 -3.59
N ILE A 194 7.17 3.43 -3.34
CA ILE A 194 6.71 2.28 -2.55
C ILE A 194 6.99 0.98 -3.32
N TRP A 195 7.39 -0.07 -2.60
CA TRP A 195 7.91 -1.28 -3.26
C TRP A 195 6.91 -1.94 -4.22
N PRO A 196 5.58 -1.99 -3.97
CA PRO A 196 4.65 -2.58 -4.93
C PRO A 196 4.53 -1.75 -6.21
N VAL A 197 4.61 -0.42 -6.13
CA VAL A 197 4.53 0.46 -7.30
C VAL A 197 5.79 0.32 -8.15
N LEU A 198 6.96 0.30 -7.51
CA LEU A 198 8.21 0.04 -8.21
C LEU A 198 8.20 -1.33 -8.89
N ALA A 199 7.78 -2.38 -8.17
CA ALA A 199 7.71 -3.73 -8.72
C ALA A 199 6.71 -3.82 -9.89
N ALA A 200 5.56 -3.17 -9.80
CA ALA A 200 4.55 -3.13 -10.86
C ALA A 200 5.04 -2.39 -12.11
N SER A 201 5.79 -1.30 -11.92
CA SER A 201 6.44 -0.56 -13.01
C SER A 201 7.47 -1.43 -13.74
N LEU A 202 8.35 -2.11 -12.99
CA LEU A 202 9.35 -3.03 -13.55
C LEU A 202 8.72 -4.25 -14.24
N GLY A 203 7.62 -4.76 -13.69
CA GLY A 203 6.88 -5.90 -14.24
C GLY A 203 5.91 -5.55 -15.38
N GLY A 204 5.70 -4.27 -15.68
CA GLY A 204 4.76 -3.84 -16.72
C GLY A 204 3.30 -4.13 -16.41
N VAL A 205 2.90 -4.23 -15.13
CA VAL A 205 1.54 -4.61 -14.69
C VAL A 205 0.79 -3.45 -14.02
N GLU A 206 -0.54 -3.50 -14.05
CA GLU A 206 -1.43 -2.55 -13.40
C GLU A 206 -1.65 -2.94 -11.94
N LEU A 207 -1.21 -2.10 -10.99
CA LEU A 207 -1.33 -2.40 -9.57
C LEU A 207 -2.70 -2.00 -9.00
N ILE A 208 -3.32 -2.92 -8.26
CA ILE A 208 -4.31 -2.64 -7.22
C ILE A 208 -3.67 -3.01 -5.88
N ASN A 209 -3.38 -2.00 -5.05
CA ASN A 209 -2.67 -2.20 -3.79
C ASN A 209 -3.65 -2.23 -2.60
N LEU A 210 -3.89 -3.41 -2.05
CA LEU A 210 -4.56 -3.65 -0.77
C LEU A 210 -3.55 -3.82 0.37
N GLY A 211 -2.42 -3.11 0.32
CA GLY A 211 -1.54 -2.91 1.47
C GLY A 211 -2.24 -2.06 2.54
N LEU A 212 -2.68 -2.67 3.64
CA LEU A 212 -3.46 -2.02 4.69
C LEU A 212 -2.60 -1.90 5.94
N GLY A 213 -2.07 -0.69 6.17
CA GLY A 213 -1.12 -0.43 7.24
C GLY A 213 -1.68 -0.77 8.61
N GLY A 214 -1.03 -1.70 9.32
CA GLY A 214 -1.46 -2.16 10.64
C GLY A 214 -2.60 -3.17 10.62
N SER A 215 -3.23 -3.43 9.47
CA SER A 215 -4.52 -4.13 9.38
C SER A 215 -4.51 -5.33 8.43
N ALA A 216 -3.34 -5.88 8.09
CA ALA A 216 -3.25 -7.14 7.34
C ALA A 216 -3.47 -8.35 8.28
N LEU A 217 -4.72 -8.55 8.73
CA LEU A 217 -5.06 -9.44 9.85
C LEU A 217 -5.80 -10.73 9.44
N LEU A 218 -5.79 -11.07 8.14
CA LEU A 218 -6.56 -12.19 7.56
C LEU A 218 -8.07 -12.00 7.67
N ASP A 219 -8.54 -10.76 7.55
CA ASP A 219 -9.97 -10.45 7.61
C ASP A 219 -10.75 -11.14 6.49
N PRO A 220 -11.87 -11.83 6.81
CA PRO A 220 -12.70 -12.48 5.80
C PRO A 220 -13.30 -11.52 4.77
N PHE A 221 -13.60 -10.27 5.15
CA PHE A 221 -14.08 -9.26 4.20
C PHE A 221 -12.98 -8.82 3.22
N THR A 222 -11.71 -8.83 3.62
CA THR A 222 -10.59 -8.57 2.72
C THR A 222 -10.43 -9.72 1.72
N ALA A 223 -10.50 -10.97 2.18
CA ALA A 223 -10.47 -12.14 1.29
C ALA A 223 -11.60 -12.11 0.24
N ARG A 224 -12.83 -11.79 0.66
CA ARG A 224 -13.97 -11.64 -0.25
C ARG A 224 -13.83 -10.44 -1.19
N THR A 225 -13.24 -9.33 -0.71
CA THR A 225 -12.90 -8.21 -1.59
C THR A 225 -11.94 -8.66 -2.68
N MET A 226 -10.89 -9.41 -2.33
CA MET A 226 -9.95 -9.95 -3.31
C MET A 226 -10.59 -10.95 -4.28
N ARG A 227 -11.46 -11.83 -3.78
CA ARG A 227 -12.26 -12.76 -4.58
C ARG A 227 -13.07 -12.03 -5.66
N ASP A 228 -13.71 -10.92 -5.30
CA ASP A 228 -14.63 -10.21 -6.19
C ASP A 228 -13.92 -9.15 -7.07
N THR A 229 -12.65 -8.85 -6.79
CA THR A 229 -11.85 -7.89 -7.57
C THR A 229 -11.22 -8.60 -8.77
N PRO A 230 -11.47 -8.15 -10.02
CA PRO A 230 -10.80 -8.70 -11.21
C PRO A 230 -9.29 -8.54 -11.13
N ALA A 231 -8.55 -9.63 -11.35
CA ALA A 231 -7.10 -9.66 -11.30
C ALA A 231 -6.53 -10.79 -12.16
N ASP A 232 -5.46 -10.51 -12.88
CA ASP A 232 -4.70 -11.51 -13.65
C ASP A 232 -3.62 -12.18 -12.81
N LEU A 233 -3.16 -11.50 -11.76
CA LEU A 233 -2.08 -11.92 -10.86
C LEU A 233 -2.46 -11.51 -9.44
N ILE A 234 -2.29 -12.39 -8.47
CA ILE A 234 -2.64 -12.10 -7.07
C ILE A 234 -1.47 -12.43 -6.17
N SER A 235 -1.09 -11.51 -5.28
CA SER A 235 -0.20 -11.85 -4.17
C SER A 235 -0.73 -11.41 -2.82
N ILE A 236 -0.51 -12.25 -1.81
CA ILE A 236 -0.88 -11.98 -0.41
C ILE A 236 0.37 -12.07 0.46
N LYS A 237 0.69 -10.99 1.15
CA LYS A 237 1.82 -10.91 2.08
C LYS A 237 1.34 -10.97 3.52
N ILE A 238 1.62 -12.08 4.21
CA ILE A 238 1.06 -12.40 5.53
C ILE A 238 2.17 -12.44 6.58
N GLY A 239 1.94 -11.80 7.74
CA GLY A 239 2.75 -12.05 8.93
C GLY A 239 2.81 -10.91 9.94
N ILE A 240 3.47 -9.81 9.59
CA ILE A 240 3.90 -8.80 10.58
C ILE A 240 2.76 -8.24 11.43
N ASN A 241 1.59 -7.92 10.86
CA ASN A 241 0.49 -7.36 11.67
C ASN A 241 -0.15 -8.38 12.62
N LEU A 242 -0.17 -9.67 12.26
CA LEU A 242 -0.63 -10.74 13.15
C LEU A 242 0.28 -10.88 14.38
N VAL A 243 1.59 -10.76 14.19
CA VAL A 243 2.56 -10.78 15.28
C VAL A 243 2.49 -9.50 16.09
N ASN A 244 2.51 -8.32 15.45
CA ASN A 244 2.44 -7.02 16.13
C ASN A 244 1.25 -6.91 17.08
N ALA A 245 0.09 -7.46 16.70
CA ALA A 245 -1.12 -7.41 17.50
C ALA A 245 -1.26 -8.55 18.53
N ASP A 246 -0.34 -9.52 18.55
CA ASP A 246 -0.51 -10.81 19.25
C ASP A 246 -1.89 -11.46 18.96
N LEU A 247 -2.36 -11.31 17.71
CA LEU A 247 -3.79 -11.43 17.38
C LEU A 247 -4.34 -12.84 17.63
N MET A 248 -3.53 -13.85 17.32
CA MET A 248 -3.96 -15.24 17.33
C MET A 248 -2.81 -16.19 17.66
N ARG A 249 -3.17 -17.45 17.90
CA ARG A 249 -2.23 -18.55 18.12
C ARG A 249 -2.14 -19.41 16.86
N LEU A 250 -1.06 -20.17 16.73
CA LEU A 250 -0.80 -21.06 15.59
C LEU A 250 -2.01 -21.93 15.23
N ARG A 251 -2.72 -22.45 16.24
CA ARG A 251 -3.93 -23.28 16.04
C ARG A 251 -5.04 -22.59 15.26
N ALA A 252 -5.19 -21.28 15.40
CA ALA A 252 -6.19 -20.46 14.69
C ALA A 252 -5.62 -19.89 13.39
N PHE A 253 -4.32 -19.58 13.35
CA PHE A 253 -3.65 -19.07 12.16
C PHE A 253 -3.72 -20.03 10.98
N THR A 254 -3.37 -21.31 11.18
CA THR A 254 -3.38 -22.31 10.11
C THR A 254 -4.74 -22.38 9.36
N PRO A 255 -5.89 -22.62 10.02
CA PRO A 255 -7.17 -22.65 9.32
C PRO A 255 -7.61 -21.29 8.77
N ALA A 256 -7.21 -20.17 9.39
CA ALA A 256 -7.50 -18.83 8.86
C ALA A 256 -6.81 -18.60 7.51
N VAL A 257 -5.54 -19.00 7.37
CA VAL A 257 -4.82 -18.95 6.08
C VAL A 257 -5.51 -19.84 5.04
N HIS A 258 -5.91 -21.07 5.41
CA HIS A 258 -6.66 -21.93 4.49
C HIS A 258 -7.95 -21.26 4.01
N GLY A 259 -8.78 -20.75 4.92
CA GLY A 259 -10.03 -20.07 4.57
C GLY A 259 -9.83 -18.82 3.71
N PHE A 260 -8.77 -18.04 3.96
CA PHE A 260 -8.42 -16.87 3.14
C PHE A 260 -8.07 -17.28 1.70
N LEU A 261 -7.25 -18.32 1.55
CA LEU A 261 -6.87 -18.89 0.24
C LEU A 261 -8.07 -19.49 -0.49
N ASP A 262 -8.92 -20.24 0.23
CA ASP A 262 -10.13 -20.86 -0.33
C ASP A 262 -11.08 -19.78 -0.86
N THR A 263 -11.31 -18.73 -0.06
CA THR A 263 -12.15 -17.60 -0.47
C THR A 263 -11.63 -16.92 -1.74
N ILE A 264 -10.31 -16.72 -1.88
CA ILE A 264 -9.75 -16.16 -3.13
C ILE A 264 -10.00 -17.13 -4.29
N ARG A 265 -9.77 -18.43 -4.10
CA ARG A 265 -9.94 -19.45 -5.15
C ARG A 265 -11.39 -19.62 -5.61
N GLU A 266 -12.38 -19.30 -4.78
CA GLU A 266 -13.78 -19.25 -5.20
C GLU A 266 -14.04 -18.26 -6.35
N GLY A 267 -13.30 -17.15 -6.41
CA GLY A 267 -13.39 -16.13 -7.47
C GLY A 267 -12.30 -16.25 -8.53
N HIS A 268 -11.16 -16.84 -8.15
CA HIS A 268 -9.95 -16.95 -8.98
C HIS A 268 -9.43 -18.38 -9.05
N PRO A 269 -10.13 -19.32 -9.72
CA PRO A 269 -9.80 -20.75 -9.66
C PRO A 269 -8.42 -21.10 -10.21
N THR A 270 -7.93 -20.33 -11.19
CA THR A 270 -6.67 -20.62 -11.93
C THR A 270 -5.71 -19.44 -11.99
N THR A 271 -6.09 -18.27 -11.48
CA THR A 271 -5.21 -17.08 -11.45
C THR A 271 -3.94 -17.39 -10.64
N PRO A 272 -2.72 -17.08 -11.11
CA PRO A 272 -1.51 -17.21 -10.32
C PRO A 272 -1.64 -16.49 -8.97
N LEU A 273 -1.47 -17.26 -7.88
CA LEU A 273 -1.59 -16.78 -6.51
C LEU A 273 -0.28 -16.99 -5.77
N LEU A 274 0.40 -15.89 -5.44
CA LEU A 274 1.67 -15.90 -4.73
C LEU A 274 1.47 -15.55 -3.25
N VAL A 275 1.71 -16.53 -2.38
CA VAL A 275 1.80 -16.30 -0.93
C VAL A 275 3.21 -15.85 -0.60
N VAL A 276 3.33 -14.64 -0.05
CA VAL A 276 4.60 -14.04 0.36
C VAL A 276 4.62 -14.02 1.88
N SER A 277 5.68 -14.54 2.48
CA SER A 277 5.85 -14.43 3.93
C SER A 277 6.41 -13.06 4.34
N ALA A 278 6.45 -12.75 5.64
CA ALA A 278 7.04 -11.52 6.11
C ALA A 278 8.54 -11.45 5.77
N ILE A 279 9.03 -10.25 5.46
CA ILE A 279 10.47 -9.96 5.40
C ILE A 279 11.08 -10.05 6.81
N LEU A 280 12.40 -10.05 6.91
CA LEU A 280 13.07 -9.97 8.21
C LEU A 280 12.61 -8.74 8.99
N CYS A 281 12.23 -8.94 10.25
CA CYS A 281 12.08 -7.85 11.22
C CYS A 281 12.67 -8.34 12.55
N PRO A 282 13.89 -7.88 12.91
CA PRO A 282 14.67 -8.46 14.01
C PRO A 282 13.91 -8.58 15.33
N ILE A 283 13.10 -7.56 15.68
CA ILE A 283 12.34 -7.55 16.94
C ILE A 283 11.29 -8.68 17.02
N HIS A 284 10.86 -9.25 15.89
CA HIS A 284 9.80 -10.25 15.83
C HIS A 284 10.24 -11.62 15.25
N GLU A 285 11.51 -11.83 14.96
CA GLU A 285 12.01 -13.13 14.47
C GLU A 285 11.78 -14.26 15.49
N ASN A 286 12.12 -13.98 16.75
CA ASN A 286 12.04 -14.94 17.86
C ASN A 286 11.12 -14.50 19.00
N THR A 287 10.67 -13.26 18.99
CA THR A 287 9.87 -12.68 20.07
C THR A 287 8.46 -12.40 19.54
N PRO A 288 7.41 -12.99 20.14
CA PRO A 288 6.05 -12.68 19.76
C PRO A 288 5.68 -11.24 20.13
N GLY A 289 4.56 -10.76 19.62
CA GLY A 289 4.02 -9.48 20.05
C GLY A 289 3.42 -9.50 21.47
N PRO A 290 2.81 -8.38 21.87
CA PRO A 290 2.52 -7.22 21.01
C PRO A 290 3.77 -6.36 20.72
N ALA A 291 3.70 -5.63 19.60
CA ALA A 291 4.60 -4.52 19.30
C ALA A 291 4.16 -3.28 20.10
N ALA A 292 5.12 -2.52 20.63
CA ALA A 292 4.86 -1.28 21.32
C ALA A 292 5.85 -0.19 20.89
N PHE A 293 5.49 1.07 21.10
CA PHE A 293 6.46 2.16 21.01
C PHE A 293 7.53 2.02 22.07
N ASP A 294 8.78 2.25 21.70
CA ASP A 294 9.85 2.49 22.66
C ASP A 294 9.67 3.89 23.25
N MET A 295 9.02 3.96 24.42
CA MET A 295 8.75 5.22 25.11
C MET A 295 10.04 5.97 25.49
N SER A 296 11.15 5.26 25.68
CA SER A 296 12.45 5.89 25.97
C SER A 296 13.01 6.57 24.72
N ALA A 297 12.97 5.90 23.57
CA ALA A 297 13.34 6.49 22.28
C ALA A 297 12.41 7.66 21.91
N LEU A 298 11.10 7.51 22.14
CA LEU A 298 10.11 8.55 21.83
C LEU A 298 10.36 9.82 22.66
N SER A 299 10.68 9.67 23.94
CA SER A 299 11.06 10.81 24.80
C SER A 299 12.34 11.53 24.34
N ALA A 300 13.20 10.83 23.59
CA ALA A 300 14.38 11.39 22.94
C ALA A 300 14.12 11.87 21.49
N GLY A 301 12.85 11.96 21.08
CA GLY A 301 12.44 12.42 19.74
C GLY A 301 12.64 11.40 18.63
N LYS A 302 12.80 10.11 18.96
CA LYS A 302 12.99 9.03 17.98
C LYS A 302 11.80 8.08 17.99
N LEU A 303 11.20 7.85 16.83
CA LEU A 303 10.18 6.83 16.66
C LEU A 303 10.84 5.46 16.49
N ARG A 304 10.65 4.56 17.46
CA ARG A 304 11.12 3.16 17.38
C ARG A 304 10.08 2.23 17.97
N PHE A 305 10.10 0.98 17.51
CA PHE A 305 9.25 -0.08 17.98
C PHE A 305 10.05 -1.15 18.73
N GLN A 306 9.38 -1.86 19.63
CA GLN A 306 9.94 -3.02 20.33
C GLN A 306 8.87 -4.11 20.47
N ALA A 307 9.31 -5.36 20.44
CA ALA A 307 8.47 -6.48 20.83
C ALA A 307 8.45 -6.62 22.36
N THR A 308 7.26 -6.83 22.92
CA THR A 308 7.06 -6.90 24.39
C THR A 308 6.65 -8.29 24.88
N GLY A 309 6.48 -9.25 23.96
CA GLY A 309 6.12 -10.63 24.31
C GLY A 309 7.29 -11.43 24.87
N ASP A 310 6.99 -12.58 25.48
CA ASP A 310 8.00 -13.53 25.98
C ASP A 310 8.30 -14.61 24.92
N PRO A 311 9.56 -14.77 24.46
CA PRO A 311 9.95 -15.84 23.54
C PRO A 311 9.56 -17.25 23.99
N ALA A 312 9.47 -17.52 25.30
CA ALA A 312 9.08 -18.82 25.84
C ALA A 312 7.63 -19.19 25.50
N GLU A 313 6.75 -18.20 25.29
CA GLU A 313 5.34 -18.40 24.97
C GLU A 313 5.11 -18.96 23.55
N ARG A 314 6.16 -19.05 22.72
CA ARG A 314 6.10 -19.79 21.45
C ARG A 314 5.67 -21.24 21.66
N ALA A 315 6.08 -21.87 22.77
CA ALA A 315 5.67 -23.23 23.12
C ALA A 315 4.15 -23.34 23.36
N ALA A 316 3.50 -22.24 23.75
CA ALA A 316 2.05 -22.13 23.88
C ALA A 316 1.35 -21.71 22.58
N GLY A 317 2.07 -21.66 21.46
CA GLY A 317 1.53 -21.36 20.14
C GLY A 317 1.44 -19.87 19.82
N LYS A 318 2.12 -18.97 20.56
CA LYS A 318 2.30 -17.59 20.11
C LYS A 318 3.09 -17.54 18.81
N LEU A 319 2.73 -16.59 17.94
CA LEU A 319 3.33 -16.44 16.62
C LEU A 319 4.56 -15.55 16.69
N THR A 320 5.62 -15.97 16.02
CA THR A 320 6.75 -15.13 15.61
C THR A 320 6.82 -15.13 14.09
N LEU A 321 7.63 -14.26 13.49
CA LEU A 321 7.77 -14.25 12.02
C LEU A 321 8.34 -15.57 11.49
N ARG A 322 9.27 -16.19 12.22
CA ARG A 322 9.79 -17.51 11.87
C ARG A 322 8.69 -18.58 11.85
N VAL A 323 7.86 -18.64 12.89
CA VAL A 323 6.73 -19.59 12.97
C VAL A 323 5.76 -19.38 11.79
N ILE A 324 5.45 -18.12 11.47
CA ILE A 324 4.58 -17.80 10.33
C ILE A 324 5.23 -18.21 9.00
N ARG A 325 6.52 -17.92 8.79
CA ARG A 325 7.26 -18.31 7.57
C ARG A 325 7.22 -19.82 7.36
N GLU A 326 7.54 -20.59 8.39
CA GLU A 326 7.52 -22.06 8.37
C GLU A 326 6.12 -22.59 8.06
N GLU A 327 5.08 -22.06 8.71
CA GLU A 327 3.72 -22.54 8.53
C GLU A 327 3.14 -22.17 7.16
N LEU A 328 3.39 -20.97 6.65
CA LEU A 328 2.99 -20.58 5.28
C LEU A 328 3.67 -21.46 4.23
N SER A 329 4.97 -21.70 4.36
CA SER A 329 5.71 -22.59 3.46
C SER A 329 5.12 -24.00 3.47
N ARG A 330 4.81 -24.53 4.66
CA ARG A 330 4.17 -25.85 4.83
C ARG A 330 2.79 -25.90 4.17
N ILE A 331 1.94 -24.90 4.41
CA ILE A 331 0.57 -24.82 3.85
C ILE A 331 0.64 -24.78 2.32
N VAL A 332 1.47 -23.90 1.75
CA VAL A 332 1.57 -23.78 0.28
C VAL A 332 2.13 -25.05 -0.32
N LYS A 333 3.20 -25.63 0.25
CA LYS A 333 3.76 -26.90 -0.22
C LYS A 333 2.73 -28.03 -0.22
N GLN A 334 1.90 -28.10 0.82
CA GLN A 334 0.83 -29.08 0.90
C GLN A 334 -0.22 -28.87 -0.20
N ARG A 335 -0.67 -27.63 -0.40
CA ARG A 335 -1.74 -27.30 -1.35
C ARG A 335 -1.27 -27.34 -2.81
N ALA A 336 -0.01 -27.04 -3.08
CA ALA A 336 0.56 -27.03 -4.43
C ALA A 336 0.52 -28.41 -5.12
N ALA A 337 0.27 -29.49 -4.38
CA ALA A 337 0.01 -30.81 -4.94
C ALA A 337 -1.30 -30.85 -5.78
N ASP A 338 -2.30 -30.06 -5.39
CA ASP A 338 -3.62 -30.01 -6.02
C ASP A 338 -3.89 -28.68 -6.74
N ASP A 339 -3.11 -27.63 -6.44
CA ASP A 339 -3.21 -26.28 -7.02
C ASP A 339 -1.88 -25.85 -7.63
N PRO A 340 -1.66 -26.10 -8.95
CA PRO A 340 -0.40 -25.77 -9.61
C PRO A 340 -0.16 -24.26 -9.77
N HIS A 341 -1.17 -23.43 -9.49
CA HIS A 341 -1.10 -21.97 -9.59
C HIS A 341 -0.86 -21.30 -8.24
N LEU A 342 -0.65 -22.07 -7.17
CA LEU A 342 -0.30 -21.56 -5.85
C LEU A 342 1.21 -21.62 -5.64
N HIS A 343 1.81 -20.45 -5.40
CA HIS A 343 3.24 -20.29 -5.26
C HIS A 343 3.60 -19.71 -3.89
N TYR A 344 4.82 -19.98 -3.44
CA TYR A 344 5.38 -19.42 -2.22
C TYR A 344 6.63 -18.61 -2.54
N LEU A 345 6.75 -17.43 -1.93
CA LEU A 345 7.97 -16.64 -1.89
C LEU A 345 8.35 -16.38 -0.44
N ASP A 346 9.57 -16.77 -0.05
CA ASP A 346 10.08 -16.43 1.28
C ASP A 346 10.41 -14.94 1.31
N GLY A 347 9.85 -14.20 2.26
CA GLY A 347 10.12 -12.79 2.45
C GLY A 347 11.58 -12.49 2.75
N LEU A 348 12.35 -13.47 3.26
CA LEU A 348 13.80 -13.31 3.43
C LEU A 348 14.55 -13.16 2.10
N ASP A 349 14.01 -13.65 0.98
CA ASP A 349 14.60 -13.44 -0.35
C ASP A 349 14.43 -11.99 -0.83
N LEU A 350 13.47 -11.25 -0.24
CA LEU A 350 13.26 -9.84 -0.51
C LEU A 350 14.12 -8.95 0.40
N TYR A 351 14.19 -9.29 1.68
CA TYR A 351 15.01 -8.61 2.68
C TYR A 351 15.31 -9.56 3.86
N GLY A 352 16.57 -9.97 3.95
CA GLY A 352 17.09 -10.94 4.93
C GLY A 352 18.18 -10.37 5.84
N GLU A 353 18.88 -11.22 6.59
CA GLU A 353 19.87 -10.78 7.59
C GLU A 353 20.99 -9.92 6.99
N ALA A 354 21.54 -10.33 5.84
CA ALA A 354 22.61 -9.58 5.18
C ALA A 354 22.15 -8.17 4.72
N ASP A 355 20.86 -8.03 4.37
CA ASP A 355 20.30 -6.73 4.03
C ASP A 355 20.06 -5.87 5.27
N ALA A 356 19.72 -6.47 6.41
CA ALA A 356 19.54 -5.74 7.65
C ALA A 356 20.86 -5.22 8.23
N ASP A 357 21.96 -5.92 7.99
CA ASP A 357 23.31 -5.43 8.32
C ASP A 357 23.71 -4.22 7.47
N GLU A 358 23.28 -4.16 6.20
CA GLU A 358 23.58 -3.06 5.27
C GLU A 358 22.59 -1.88 5.37
N LEU A 359 21.30 -2.20 5.46
CA LEU A 359 20.14 -1.31 5.44
C LEU A 359 19.23 -1.65 6.63
N PRO A 360 19.64 -1.30 7.87
CA PRO A 360 18.84 -1.58 9.06
C PRO A 360 17.51 -0.82 9.03
N LEU A 361 16.46 -1.43 9.59
CA LEU A 361 15.14 -0.81 9.71
C LEU A 361 15.23 0.39 10.68
N PRO A 362 15.00 1.64 10.24
CA PRO A 362 15.27 2.85 11.04
C PRO A 362 14.45 2.94 12.34
N ASP A 363 13.26 2.36 12.36
CA ASP A 363 12.36 2.31 13.52
C ASP A 363 12.24 0.90 14.12
N GLU A 364 13.11 -0.03 13.69
CA GLU A 364 13.09 -1.47 13.99
C GLU A 364 11.95 -2.29 13.34
N LEU A 365 11.12 -1.68 12.49
CA LEU A 365 9.92 -2.32 11.94
C LEU A 365 9.70 -2.11 10.45
N HIS A 366 9.87 -0.89 9.95
CA HIS A 366 9.54 -0.49 8.58
C HIS A 366 10.81 -0.28 7.75
N PRO A 367 10.82 -0.72 6.48
CA PRO A 367 11.90 -0.42 5.55
C PRO A 367 11.90 1.06 5.19
N ASP A 368 13.08 1.65 5.11
CA ASP A 368 13.25 3.01 4.57
C ASP A 368 13.14 3.02 3.03
N ALA A 369 13.29 4.19 2.43
CA ALA A 369 13.21 4.36 0.97
C ALA A 369 14.22 3.50 0.19
N ALA A 370 15.45 3.32 0.69
CA ALA A 370 16.46 2.49 0.02
C ALA A 370 16.09 1.01 0.10
N THR A 371 15.58 0.57 1.25
CA THR A 371 15.12 -0.79 1.49
C THR A 371 13.87 -1.11 0.68
N HIS A 372 12.93 -0.16 0.57
CA HIS A 372 11.77 -0.25 -0.33
C HIS A 372 12.17 -0.51 -1.78
N ARG A 373 13.17 0.22 -2.28
CA ARG A 373 13.72 0.02 -3.63
C ARG A 373 14.24 -1.41 -3.80
N ARG A 374 15.07 -1.88 -2.86
CA ARG A 374 15.63 -3.24 -2.89
C ARG A 374 14.55 -4.32 -2.91
N ILE A 375 13.54 -4.18 -2.06
CA ILE A 375 12.40 -5.10 -2.01
C ILE A 375 11.65 -5.08 -3.35
N GLY A 376 11.40 -3.91 -3.93
CA GLY A 376 10.66 -3.77 -5.19
C GLY A 376 11.40 -4.39 -6.38
N GLU A 377 12.70 -4.13 -6.50
CA GLU A 377 13.57 -4.69 -7.56
C GLU A 377 13.66 -6.22 -7.45
N ARG A 378 13.86 -6.76 -6.25
CA ARG A 378 13.91 -8.21 -6.02
C ARG A 378 12.56 -8.87 -6.25
N PHE A 379 11.47 -8.26 -5.79
CA PHE A 379 10.14 -8.81 -6.06
C PHE A 379 9.88 -8.88 -7.56
N ALA A 380 10.23 -7.83 -8.31
CA ALA A 380 10.07 -7.85 -9.76
C ALA A 380 10.89 -8.97 -10.42
N ALA A 381 12.15 -9.14 -10.01
CA ALA A 381 13.03 -10.18 -10.54
C ALA A 381 12.57 -11.61 -10.18
N LEU A 382 11.97 -11.81 -9.00
CA LEU A 382 11.55 -13.14 -8.53
C LEU A 382 10.14 -13.51 -8.97
N ALA A 383 9.23 -12.54 -9.04
CA ALA A 383 7.83 -12.77 -9.33
C ALA A 383 7.51 -12.62 -10.83
N PHE A 384 7.94 -11.52 -11.47
CA PHE A 384 7.53 -11.15 -12.83
C PHE A 384 8.49 -11.61 -13.94
N ALA A 385 9.73 -11.97 -13.61
CA ALA A 385 10.66 -12.48 -14.62
C ALA A 385 10.21 -13.82 -15.20
N ASP A 386 10.77 -14.18 -16.36
CA ASP A 386 10.52 -15.47 -17.00
C ASP A 386 10.86 -16.63 -16.06
N GLY A 387 9.93 -17.57 -15.91
CA GLY A 387 10.03 -18.68 -14.95
C GLY A 387 9.62 -18.33 -13.52
N GLY A 388 9.34 -17.05 -13.22
CA GLY A 388 8.73 -16.63 -11.96
C GLY A 388 7.22 -16.96 -11.91
N PRO A 389 6.60 -16.95 -10.72
CA PRO A 389 5.17 -17.22 -10.51
C PRO A 389 4.22 -16.40 -11.39
N PHE A 390 4.62 -15.20 -11.80
CA PHE A 390 3.82 -14.30 -12.64
C PHE A 390 4.41 -14.10 -14.04
N GLY A 391 5.55 -14.73 -14.33
CA GLY A 391 6.21 -14.66 -15.63
C GLY A 391 5.33 -15.22 -16.75
N HIS A 392 5.63 -14.82 -17.99
CA HIS A 392 4.93 -15.37 -19.14
C HIS A 392 5.32 -16.85 -19.32
N HIS A 393 4.41 -17.76 -19.00
CA HIS A 393 4.51 -19.13 -19.47
C HIS A 393 4.20 -19.09 -20.97
N SER A 394 5.24 -19.19 -21.80
CA SER A 394 5.05 -19.51 -23.21
C SER A 394 4.37 -20.88 -23.24
N ALA A 395 3.09 -20.89 -23.64
CA ALA A 395 2.32 -22.11 -23.82
C ALA A 395 2.85 -22.92 -25.01
#